data_AF-A0A1E3XBV7-F1
#
_entry.id   AF-A0A1E3XBV7-F1
#
_cell.length_a   1.000
_cell.length_b   1.000
_cell.length_c   1.000
_cell.angle_alpha   90.00
_cell.angle_beta   90.00
_cell.angle_gamma   90.00
#
_symmetry.space_group_name_H-M   'P 1'
#
loop_
_entity.id
_entity.type
_entity.pdbx_description
1 polymer ?
#
loop_
_entity_poly.entity_id
_entity_poly.type
_entity_poly.pdbx_seq_one_letter_code
_entity_poly.pdbx_strand_id
1 'polypeptide(L)'
;MNFVTHELLIIGQILACCSYTMGSYRLFGKRFGRFTLGCIMLGVVLDVSLAVFGATSDLGDNPEGMPWRHPLFSIAVVLATLGMLGYMVNLALLSVRRWREKAEWFLSGSQAVIWPSWVAGVTIFILNVFVGWF
;
A
#
# COMPACT_ATOMS: atom_id res chain seq x y z
N MET A 1 -24.04 1.33 8.95
CA MET A 1 -22.94 0.55 9.55
C MET A 1 -21.61 1.32 9.44
N ASN A 2 -21.63 2.64 9.71
CA ASN A 2 -20.67 3.54 9.06
C ASN A 2 -19.37 3.73 9.87
N PHE A 3 -19.44 3.63 11.20
CA PHE A 3 -18.29 3.90 12.08
C PHE A 3 -17.27 2.76 12.07
N VAL A 4 -17.76 1.51 12.14
CA VAL A 4 -16.92 0.30 12.22
C VAL A 4 -16.08 0.13 10.96
N THR A 5 -16.61 0.44 9.77
CA THR A 5 -15.88 0.32 8.51
C THR A 5 -14.74 1.34 8.39
N HIS A 6 -14.93 2.58 8.86
CA HIS A 6 -13.89 3.61 8.81
C HIS A 6 -12.73 3.31 9.77
N GLU A 7 -13.03 2.89 11.00
CA GLU A 7 -12.00 2.50 11.97
C GLU A 7 -11.21 1.28 11.50
N LEU A 8 -11.88 0.27 10.93
CA LEU A 8 -11.22 -0.90 10.35
C LEU A 8 -10.32 -0.52 9.17
N LEU A 9 -10.76 0.38 8.29
CA LEU A 9 -9.94 0.87 7.18
C LEU A 9 -8.69 1.58 7.70
N ILE A 10 -8.83 2.46 8.71
CA ILE A 10 -7.68 3.19 9.28
C ILE A 10 -6.71 2.24 9.98
N ILE A 11 -7.21 1.35 10.84
CA ILE A 11 -6.36 0.38 11.55
C ILE A 11 -5.65 -0.52 10.54
N GLY A 12 -6.36 -1.00 9.51
CA GLY A 12 -5.78 -1.77 8.43
C GLY A 12 -4.67 -1.02 7.69
N GLN A 13 -4.88 0.26 7.36
CA GLN A 13 -3.89 1.10 6.68
C GLN A 13 -2.66 1.35 7.56
N ILE A 14 -2.84 1.54 8.87
CA ILE A 14 -1.72 1.65 9.83
C ILE A 14 -0.92 0.34 9.87
N LEU A 15 -1.60 -0.81 9.93
CA LEU A 15 -0.94 -2.11 9.92
C LEU A 15 -0.19 -2.37 8.60
N ALA A 16 -0.81 -2.05 7.46
CA ALA A 16 -0.18 -2.12 6.15
C ALA A 16 1.05 -1.22 6.08
N CYS A 17 0.95 0.01 6.59
CA CYS A 17 2.05 0.98 6.64
C CYS A 17 3.21 0.47 7.50
N CYS A 18 2.95 -0.03 8.70
CA CYS A 18 3.95 -0.65 9.56
C CYS A 18 4.63 -1.84 8.86
N SER A 19 3.84 -2.68 8.20
CA SER A 19 4.34 -3.87 7.50
C SER A 19 5.23 -3.51 6.30
N TYR A 20 4.77 -2.60 5.44
CA TYR A 20 5.55 -2.12 4.30
C TYR A 20 6.76 -1.32 4.70
N THR A 21 6.68 -0.49 5.73
CA THR A 21 7.83 0.28 6.24
C THR A 21 8.91 -0.66 6.76
N MET A 22 8.54 -1.66 7.57
CA MET A 22 9.49 -2.66 8.06
C MET A 22 10.07 -3.51 6.92
N GLY A 23 9.23 -3.94 5.97
CA GLY A 23 9.67 -4.68 4.79
C GLY A 23 10.65 -3.87 3.93
N SER A 24 10.29 -2.62 3.61
CA SER A 24 11.09 -1.70 2.79
C SER A 24 12.40 -1.33 3.45
N TYR A 25 12.38 -1.01 4.75
CA TYR A 25 13.60 -0.74 5.53
C TYR A 25 14.58 -1.91 5.43
N ARG A 26 14.08 -3.15 5.55
CA ARG A 26 14.92 -4.35 5.42
C ARG A 26 15.41 -4.58 4.00
N LEU A 27 14.58 -4.35 2.99
CA LEU A 27 14.99 -4.45 1.59
C LEU A 27 16.06 -3.41 1.24
N PHE A 28 15.93 -2.17 1.75
CA PHE A 28 16.93 -1.12 1.62
C PHE A 28 18.26 -1.50 2.29
N GLY A 29 18.18 -2.15 3.46
CA GLY A 29 19.34 -2.75 4.13
C GLY A 29 19.79 -4.10 3.57
N LYS A 30 19.31 -4.52 2.38
CA LYS A 30 19.66 -5.77 1.69
C LYS A 30 19.41 -7.06 2.51
N ARG A 31 18.44 -7.02 3.42
CA ARG A 31 18.05 -8.17 4.25
C ARG A 31 16.88 -8.91 3.62
N PHE A 32 17.14 -9.92 2.79
CA PHE A 32 16.10 -10.63 2.01
C PHE A 32 15.58 -11.95 2.65
N GLY A 33 15.53 -12.00 3.99
CA GLY A 33 15.12 -13.20 4.73
C GLY A 33 13.60 -13.45 4.76
N ARG A 34 13.19 -14.56 5.37
CA ARG A 34 11.77 -14.94 5.54
C ARG A 34 10.93 -13.87 6.24
N PHE A 35 11.51 -13.16 7.20
CA PHE A 35 10.83 -12.07 7.89
C PHE A 35 10.48 -10.93 6.94
N THR A 36 11.40 -10.55 6.05
CA THR A 36 11.16 -9.52 5.03
C THR A 36 10.07 -9.95 4.06
N LEU A 37 10.10 -11.20 3.60
CA LEU A 37 9.04 -11.77 2.77
C LEU A 37 7.68 -11.71 3.50
N GLY A 38 7.64 -12.11 4.77
CA GLY A 38 6.43 -12.06 5.59
C GLY A 38 5.87 -10.64 5.75
N CYS A 39 6.73 -9.64 5.99
CA CYS A 39 6.30 -8.25 6.07
C CYS A 39 5.73 -7.73 4.75
N ILE A 40 6.39 -7.99 3.62
CA ILE A 40 5.87 -7.56 2.31
C ILE A 40 4.57 -8.29 1.98
N MET A 41 4.50 -9.60 2.23
CA MET A 41 3.30 -10.40 2.00
C MET A 41 2.12 -9.92 2.85
N LEU A 42 2.33 -9.68 4.15
CA LEU A 42 1.31 -9.16 5.04
C LEU A 42 0.83 -7.76 4.59
N GLY A 43 1.75 -6.90 4.19
CA GLY A 43 1.43 -5.59 3.62
C GLY A 43 0.52 -5.73 2.40
N VAL A 44 0.91 -6.53 1.40
CA VAL A 44 0.13 -6.77 0.18
C VAL A 44 -1.25 -7.34 0.48
N VAL A 45 -1.34 -8.33 1.38
CA VAL A 45 -2.64 -8.94 1.75
C VAL A 45 -3.56 -7.91 2.40
N LEU A 46 -3.06 -7.12 3.35
CA LEU A 46 -3.83 -6.06 3.99
C LEU A 46 -4.28 -5.02 2.95
N ASP A 47 -3.37 -4.56 2.11
CA ASP A 47 -3.60 -3.50 1.13
C ASP A 47 -4.67 -3.91 0.09
N VAL A 48 -4.56 -5.12 -0.46
CA VAL A 48 -5.57 -5.69 -1.37
C VAL A 48 -6.91 -5.86 -0.67
N SER A 49 -6.91 -6.39 0.57
CA SER A 49 -8.15 -6.57 1.32
C SER A 49 -8.84 -5.24 1.58
N LEU A 50 -8.08 -4.21 1.98
CA LEU A 50 -8.60 -2.86 2.24
C LEU A 50 -9.08 -2.17 0.97
N ALA A 51 -8.41 -2.37 -0.17
CA ALA A 51 -8.88 -1.87 -1.46
C ALA A 51 -10.22 -2.50 -1.83
N VAL A 52 -10.38 -3.82 -1.64
CA VAL A 52 -11.66 -4.51 -1.88
C VAL A 52 -12.73 -4.01 -0.91
N PHE A 53 -12.46 -3.98 0.40
CA PHE A 53 -13.41 -3.48 1.39
C PHE A 53 -13.80 -2.04 1.15
N GLY A 54 -12.86 -1.18 0.77
CA GLY A 54 -13.13 0.20 0.40
C GLY A 54 -14.06 0.29 -0.81
N ALA A 55 -13.78 -0.48 -1.86
CA ALA A 55 -14.59 -0.53 -3.08
C ALA A 55 -16.00 -1.11 -2.86
N THR A 56 -16.18 -2.04 -1.92
CA THR A 56 -17.47 -2.68 -1.63
C THR A 56 -18.21 -2.08 -0.43
N SER A 57 -17.73 -0.96 0.11
CA SER A 57 -18.38 -0.26 1.23
C SER A 57 -19.19 0.94 0.74
N ASP A 58 -19.95 1.58 1.63
CA ASP A 58 -20.68 2.83 1.34
C ASP A 58 -19.78 3.94 0.74
N LEU A 59 -18.45 3.87 0.94
CA LEU A 59 -17.47 4.72 0.28
C LEU A 59 -17.39 4.49 -1.24
N GLY A 60 -17.53 3.25 -1.70
CA GLY A 60 -17.61 2.90 -3.13
C GLY A 60 -19.00 3.13 -3.73
N ASP A 61 -20.06 2.95 -2.94
CA ASP A 61 -21.46 3.07 -3.39
C ASP A 61 -22.01 4.52 -3.34
N ASN A 62 -21.26 5.49 -2.81
CA ASN A 62 -21.62 6.90 -2.81
C ASN A 62 -20.75 7.73 -3.79
N PRO A 63 -21.07 7.73 -5.10
CA PRO A 63 -20.32 8.47 -6.11
C PRO A 63 -20.35 10.00 -5.93
N GLU A 64 -21.32 10.54 -5.16
CA GLU A 64 -21.34 11.96 -4.77
C GLU A 64 -20.48 12.25 -3.53
N GLY A 65 -20.23 11.25 -2.68
CA GLY A 65 -19.38 11.34 -1.49
C GLY A 65 -17.89 11.08 -1.74
N MET A 66 -17.54 10.40 -2.83
CA MET A 66 -16.14 10.23 -3.24
C MET A 66 -15.72 11.33 -4.23
N PRO A 67 -14.60 12.04 -3.98
CA PRO A 67 -14.14 13.14 -4.81
C PRO A 67 -13.38 12.64 -6.06
N TRP A 68 -14.00 11.74 -6.83
CA TRP A 68 -13.47 11.19 -8.08
C TRP A 68 -13.03 12.27 -9.07
N ARG A 69 -13.70 13.43 -9.03
CA ARG A 69 -13.41 14.58 -9.88
C ARG A 69 -12.22 15.41 -9.40
N HIS A 70 -11.82 15.27 -8.14
CA HIS A 70 -10.71 16.03 -7.60
C HIS A 70 -9.37 15.39 -8.02
N PRO A 71 -8.45 16.15 -8.64
CA PRO A 71 -7.21 15.61 -9.17
C PRO A 71 -6.33 14.96 -8.09
N LEU A 72 -6.37 15.45 -6.84
CA LEU A 72 -5.63 14.85 -5.73
C LEU A 72 -6.11 13.43 -5.42
N PHE A 73 -7.41 13.14 -5.56
CA PHE A 73 -7.94 11.80 -5.32
C PHE A 73 -7.46 10.82 -6.40
N SER A 74 -7.50 11.24 -7.67
CA SER A 74 -6.96 10.44 -8.78
C SER A 74 -5.45 10.19 -8.62
N ILE A 75 -4.69 11.21 -8.23
CA ILE A 75 -3.25 11.07 -7.92
C ILE A 75 -3.04 10.09 -6.78
N ALA A 76 -3.84 10.16 -5.71
CA ALA A 76 -3.76 9.26 -4.56
C ALA A 76 -3.95 7.80 -4.97
N VAL A 77 -5.00 7.53 -5.76
CA VAL A 77 -5.30 6.19 -6.28
C VAL A 77 -4.17 5.67 -7.16
N VAL A 78 -3.64 6.49 -8.07
CA VAL A 78 -2.53 6.11 -8.95
C VAL A 78 -1.27 5.80 -8.14
N LEU A 79 -0.89 6.66 -7.20
CA LEU A 79 0.30 6.48 -6.37
C LEU A 79 0.21 5.24 -5.48
N ALA A 80 -0.94 5.03 -4.82
CA ALA A 80 -1.18 3.85 -4.00
C ALA A 80 -1.14 2.56 -4.84
N THR A 81 -1.78 2.56 -6.01
CA THR A 81 -1.81 1.40 -6.92
C THR A 81 -0.43 1.06 -7.45
N LEU A 82 0.35 2.06 -7.88
CA LEU A 82 1.73 1.85 -8.35
C LEU A 82 2.62 1.31 -7.24
N GLY A 83 2.46 1.84 -6.02
CA GLY A 83 3.14 1.33 -4.83
C GLY A 83 2.82 -0.14 -4.55
N MET A 84 1.53 -0.49 -4.52
CA MET A 84 1.05 -1.86 -4.31
C MET A 84 1.58 -2.82 -5.39
N LEU A 85 1.48 -2.45 -6.67
CA LEU A 85 2.01 -3.25 -7.78
C LEU A 85 3.53 -3.44 -7.66
N GLY A 86 4.26 -2.39 -7.27
CA GLY A 86 5.69 -2.48 -6.99
C GLY A 86 6.01 -3.50 -5.89
N TYR A 87 5.24 -3.52 -4.80
CA TYR A 87 5.40 -4.52 -3.75
C TYR A 87 5.01 -5.94 -4.20
N MET A 88 4.01 -6.10 -5.05
CA MET A 88 3.67 -7.41 -5.64
C MET A 88 4.82 -7.95 -6.50
N VAL A 89 5.46 -7.09 -7.31
CA VAL A 89 6.65 -7.47 -8.09
C VAL A 89 7.81 -7.84 -7.16
N ASN A 90 8.08 -7.04 -6.13
CA ASN A 90 9.10 -7.36 -5.13
C ASN A 90 8.81 -8.70 -4.44
N LEU A 91 7.56 -8.98 -4.09
CA LEU A 91 7.13 -10.24 -3.48
C LEU A 91 7.38 -11.43 -4.42
N ALA A 92 7.04 -11.31 -5.70
CA ALA A 92 7.30 -12.34 -6.71
C ALA A 92 8.80 -12.63 -6.85
N LEU A 93 9.63 -11.58 -6.92
CA LEU A 93 11.09 -11.69 -7.00
C LEU A 93 11.71 -12.31 -5.74
N LEU A 94 11.19 -11.98 -4.56
CA LEU A 94 11.63 -12.54 -3.28
C LEU A 94 11.22 -14.01 -3.11
N SER A 95 10.12 -14.43 -3.72
CA SER A 95 9.58 -15.78 -3.60
C SER A 95 10.47 -16.83 -4.28
N VAL A 96 11.23 -16.43 -5.30
CA VAL A 96 12.15 -17.32 -6.04
C VAL A 96 13.59 -16.97 -5.70
N ARG A 97 14.28 -17.86 -4.97
CA ARG A 97 15.66 -17.63 -4.49
C ARG A 97 16.63 -17.18 -5.60
N ARG A 98 16.56 -17.83 -6.78
CA ARG A 98 17.42 -17.52 -7.93
C ARG A 98 17.17 -16.11 -8.51
N TRP A 99 15.93 -15.63 -8.45
CA TRP A 99 15.57 -14.30 -8.93
C TRP A 99 16.01 -13.22 -7.95
N ARG A 100 15.77 -13.47 -6.65
CA ARG A 100 16.24 -12.61 -5.57
C ARG A 100 17.74 -12.31 -5.64
N GLU A 101 18.57 -13.32 -5.87
CA GLU A 101 20.03 -13.17 -5.98
C GLU A 101 20.43 -12.31 -7.19
N LYS A 102 19.68 -12.39 -8.30
CA LYS A 102 19.92 -11.56 -9.49
C LYS A 102 19.33 -10.15 -9.40
N ALA A 103 18.26 -9.99 -8.62
CA ALA A 103 17.48 -8.77 -8.52
C ALA A 103 17.76 -7.96 -7.25
N GLU A 104 18.80 -8.30 -6.47
CA GLU A 104 19.13 -7.61 -5.21
C GLU A 104 19.18 -6.08 -5.36
N TRP A 105 19.88 -5.60 -6.38
CA TRP A 105 20.00 -4.16 -6.66
C TRP A 105 18.65 -3.52 -6.97
N PHE A 106 17.81 -4.21 -7.74
CA PHE A 106 16.45 -3.75 -8.05
C PHE A 106 15.57 -3.76 -6.80
N LEU A 107 15.59 -4.83 -6.01
CA LEU A 107 14.81 -4.98 -4.78
C LEU A 107 15.17 -3.88 -3.76
N SER A 108 16.45 -3.57 -3.60
CA SER A 108 16.91 -2.51 -2.69
C SER A 108 16.64 -1.12 -3.26
N GLY A 109 16.98 -0.87 -4.53
CA GLY A 109 16.88 0.45 -5.15
C GLY A 109 15.43 0.89 -5.36
N SER A 110 14.54 -0.04 -5.69
CA SER A 110 13.12 0.25 -5.92
C SER A 110 12.40 0.77 -4.67
N GLN A 111 12.90 0.50 -3.46
CA GLN A 111 12.26 0.98 -2.22
C GLN A 111 12.27 2.51 -2.12
N ALA A 112 13.25 3.19 -2.72
CA ALA A 112 13.32 4.64 -2.75
C ALA A 112 12.17 5.29 -3.55
N VAL A 113 11.45 4.50 -4.35
CA VAL A 113 10.32 4.96 -5.17
C VAL A 113 9.01 4.31 -4.71
N ILE A 114 9.00 3.00 -4.52
CA ILE A 114 7.80 2.22 -4.19
C ILE A 114 7.24 2.66 -2.84
N TRP A 115 8.08 2.75 -1.80
CA TRP A 115 7.61 3.09 -0.46
C TRP A 115 7.07 4.52 -0.37
N PRO A 116 7.78 5.57 -0.82
CA PRO A 116 7.23 6.93 -0.82
C PRO A 116 5.97 7.08 -1.67
N SER A 117 5.90 6.41 -2.82
CA SER A 117 4.72 6.46 -3.70
C SER A 117 3.50 5.87 -3.00
N TRP A 118 3.65 4.69 -2.39
CA TRP A 118 2.57 4.08 -1.63
C TRP A 118 2.13 4.94 -0.44
N VAL A 119 3.09 5.41 0.38
CA VAL A 119 2.81 6.25 1.56
C VAL A 119 2.11 7.55 1.16
N ALA A 120 2.57 8.22 0.11
CA ALA A 120 1.94 9.45 -0.38
C ALA A 120 0.51 9.20 -0.85
N GLY A 121 0.26 8.14 -1.62
CA GLY A 121 -1.07 7.77 -2.08
C GLY A 121 -2.04 7.52 -0.91
N VAL A 122 -1.64 6.68 0.04
CA VAL A 122 -2.45 6.36 1.22
C VAL A 122 -2.66 7.57 2.12
N THR A 123 -1.64 8.42 2.30
CA THR A 123 -1.76 9.63 3.12
C THR A 123 -2.79 10.60 2.55
N ILE A 124 -2.76 10.86 1.24
CA ILE A 124 -3.74 11.72 0.58
C ILE A 124 -5.15 11.11 0.70
N PHE A 125 -5.27 9.79 0.55
CA PHE A 125 -6.54 9.09 0.71
C PHE A 125 -7.10 9.23 2.14
N ILE A 126 -6.29 9.05 3.17
CA ILE A 126 -6.70 9.20 4.57
C ILE A 126 -7.09 10.66 4.87
N LEU A 127 -6.28 11.63 4.46
CA LEU A 127 -6.60 13.05 4.65
C LEU A 127 -7.92 13.43 4.01
N ASN A 128 -8.19 12.88 2.82
CA ASN A 128 -9.45 13.09 2.13
C ASN A 128 -10.64 12.47 2.89
N VAL A 129 -10.56 11.17 3.21
CA VAL A 129 -11.66 10.44 3.86
C VAL A 129 -11.95 10.97 5.27
N PHE A 130 -10.92 11.40 6.02
CA PHE A 130 -11.08 11.79 7.42
C PHE A 130 -11.40 13.28 7.61
N VAL A 131 -10.79 14.15 6.81
CA VAL A 131 -10.90 15.62 7.00
C VAL A 131 -11.92 16.23 6.03
N GLY A 132 -12.34 15.52 4.98
CA GLY A 132 -13.10 16.13 3.89
C GLY A 132 -12.31 17.29 3.28
N TRP A 133 -10.99 17.14 3.18
CA TRP A 133 -10.07 18.23 2.91
C TRP A 133 -10.33 18.92 1.56
N PHE A 134 -11.00 18.23 0.63
CA PHE A 134 -11.41 18.75 -0.68
C PHE A 134 -12.60 17.99 -1.25
#